data_AF-A0A835KZK6-F1
#
_entry.id   AF-A0A835KZK6-F1
#
_cell.length_a   1.000
_cell.length_b   1.000
_cell.length_c   1.000
_cell.angle_alpha   90.00
_cell.angle_beta   90.00
_cell.angle_gamma   90.00
#
_symmetry.space_group_name_H-M   'P 1'
#
loop_
_entity.id
_entity.type
_entity.pdbx_description
1 polymer ?
#
loop_
_entity_poly.entity_id
_entity_poly.type
_entity_poly.pdbx_seq_one_letter_code
_entity_poly.pdbx_strand_id
1 'polypeptide(L)'
;DEDSDVCDLQMSPHQLIYDMYNTIALTEIKGYAMMQFSWMLLRIYGRGNFTQEASLTRQRYSERTGQTATAARSALAMSKRDLYRCDPPVHTSATYAEVTRLLQGYVENEVDMNSDGTCKENCAFYTLTENHGCYSDQFCEKQEKCKGRIIDCQYLDSDMWVCPASRHSQRRYEWIEYENGRTLGRVGSCRLGTTKVDSWWRWLFWHCSYCMCLCDDATGSHRFFSLREATSDIDNNKSTPGGDGHLLTARIAFVYARTKPAWLNVSSVYEKRWQIVNSMGAGDLLFTHSRTALTLNLSSRVVTGMRLVKLGKVFHIQIYQGKLVERGFVESSEEVLAQAFDPEHAGVLEGVDYHTLTYERRAIDLDELDSPSGHVLTGARFRMIGAHLHFEIRATPFNYTTGKLHPEKSQWISNDNTEGSHTPRSRLELYKPDLPTRSHTVLHIDSQHDQYIEFTHSDFDADAAQSTVPFIDVQPVVPSKALNTKGATLLSGAGLYHRGARGSGGFIGVKVITYDYSKHVKAEPPPSEFVDESETTEFVPIVN
;
A
#
# COMPACT_ATOMS: atom_id res chain seq x y z
N ASP A 1 11.33 -18.78 -10.42
CA ASP A 1 11.16 -18.22 -11.77
C ASP A 1 9.91 -17.34 -11.90
N GLU A 2 8.73 -17.68 -11.36
CA GLU A 2 7.56 -16.76 -11.42
C GLU A 2 7.72 -15.45 -10.62
N ASP A 3 8.39 -15.48 -9.45
CA ASP A 3 8.60 -14.29 -8.62
C ASP A 3 9.52 -13.25 -9.28
N SER A 4 10.49 -13.67 -10.10
CA SER A 4 11.54 -12.76 -10.61
C SER A 4 10.99 -11.66 -11.51
N ASP A 5 10.02 -11.99 -12.37
CA ASP A 5 9.49 -11.03 -13.35
C ASP A 5 8.63 -9.94 -12.68
N VAL A 6 7.90 -10.29 -11.62
CA VAL A 6 7.11 -9.34 -10.81
C VAL A 6 8.06 -8.37 -10.09
N CYS A 7 9.16 -8.87 -9.55
CA CYS A 7 10.16 -8.07 -8.85
C CYS A 7 10.88 -7.08 -9.77
N ASP A 8 11.31 -7.53 -10.94
CA ASP A 8 12.12 -6.72 -11.86
C ASP A 8 11.28 -5.65 -12.57
N LEU A 9 10.05 -5.99 -12.97
CA LEU A 9 9.17 -5.07 -13.70
C LEU A 9 8.31 -4.21 -12.78
N GLN A 10 8.08 -4.62 -11.52
CA GLN A 10 7.11 -4.00 -10.59
C GLN A 10 5.72 -3.85 -11.25
N MET A 11 5.32 -4.86 -12.03
CA MET A 11 4.09 -4.91 -12.80
C MET A 11 3.46 -6.30 -12.65
N SER A 12 2.13 -6.35 -12.60
CA SER A 12 1.43 -7.64 -12.67
C SER A 12 1.50 -8.20 -14.10
N PRO A 13 1.55 -9.53 -14.30
CA PRO A 13 1.47 -10.14 -15.62
C PRO A 13 0.25 -9.68 -16.42
N HIS A 14 -0.90 -9.47 -15.74
CA HIS A 14 -2.10 -8.92 -16.35
C HIS A 14 -1.88 -7.51 -16.92
N GLN A 15 -1.24 -6.62 -16.15
CA GLN A 15 -0.94 -5.27 -16.61
C GLN A 15 0.03 -5.29 -17.81
N LEU A 16 1.06 -6.14 -17.76
CA LEU A 16 2.03 -6.28 -18.85
C LEU A 16 1.35 -6.71 -20.17
N ILE A 17 0.49 -7.72 -20.12
CA ILE A 17 -0.27 -8.19 -21.30
C ILE A 17 -1.18 -7.09 -21.83
N TYR A 18 -1.85 -6.34 -20.96
CA TYR A 18 -2.74 -5.26 -21.36
C TYR A 18 -2.00 -4.10 -22.03
N ASP A 19 -0.85 -3.70 -21.47
CA ASP A 19 0.00 -2.65 -22.05
C ASP A 19 0.59 -3.07 -23.40
N MET A 20 0.97 -4.35 -23.54
CA MET A 20 1.40 -4.92 -24.82
C MET A 20 0.27 -4.89 -25.85
N TYR A 21 -0.94 -5.32 -25.49
CA TYR A 21 -2.11 -5.26 -26.36
C TYR A 21 -2.39 -3.82 -26.85
N ASN A 22 -2.41 -2.85 -25.93
CA ASN A 22 -2.64 -1.45 -26.29
C ASN A 22 -1.56 -0.92 -27.25
N THR A 23 -0.30 -1.30 -27.05
CA THR A 23 0.81 -0.91 -27.93
C THR A 23 0.64 -1.51 -29.33
N ILE A 24 0.26 -2.79 -29.42
CA ILE A 24 -0.02 -3.47 -30.70
C ILE A 24 -1.22 -2.82 -31.39
N ALA A 25 -2.34 -2.65 -30.69
CA ALA A 25 -3.56 -2.05 -31.24
C ALA A 25 -3.31 -0.62 -31.76
N LEU A 26 -2.56 0.20 -31.00
CA LEU A 26 -2.18 1.55 -31.41
C LEU A 26 -1.26 1.56 -32.63
N THR A 27 -0.37 0.56 -32.76
CA THR A 27 0.51 0.43 -33.92
C THR A 27 -0.27 -0.02 -35.16
N GLU A 28 -1.19 -0.97 -35.00
CA GLU A 28 -2.04 -1.46 -36.09
C GLU A 28 -2.96 -0.36 -36.62
N ILE A 29 -3.61 0.43 -35.75
CA ILE A 29 -4.49 1.52 -36.21
C ILE A 29 -3.71 2.64 -36.91
N LYS A 30 -2.50 2.98 -36.44
CA LYS A 30 -1.62 3.95 -37.13
C LYS A 30 -1.22 3.46 -38.51
N GLY A 31 -0.79 2.19 -38.61
CA GLY A 31 -0.45 1.58 -39.90
C GLY A 31 -1.64 1.54 -40.86
N TYR A 32 -2.82 1.15 -40.37
CA TYR A 32 -4.06 1.18 -41.14
C TYR A 32 -4.38 2.58 -41.66
N ALA A 33 -4.36 3.60 -40.80
CA ALA A 33 -4.65 4.98 -41.16
C ALA A 33 -3.66 5.51 -42.22
N MET A 34 -2.36 5.23 -42.07
CA MET A 34 -1.33 5.61 -43.05
C MET A 34 -1.58 4.99 -44.42
N MET A 35 -1.95 3.70 -44.48
CA MET A 35 -2.25 3.01 -45.73
C MET A 35 -3.50 3.56 -46.41
N GLN A 36 -4.59 3.79 -45.65
CA GLN A 36 -5.81 4.39 -46.20
C GLN A 36 -5.55 5.80 -46.75
N PHE A 37 -4.79 6.62 -46.00
CA PHE A 37 -4.42 7.96 -46.43
C PHE A 37 -3.54 7.94 -47.69
N SER A 38 -2.63 6.97 -47.82
CA SER A 38 -1.79 6.80 -49.01
C SER A 38 -2.62 6.50 -50.26
N TRP A 39 -3.58 5.57 -50.18
CA TRP A 39 -4.49 5.26 -51.28
C TRP A 39 -5.39 6.42 -51.66
N MET A 40 -5.90 7.15 -50.67
CA MET A 40 -6.66 8.38 -50.90
C MET A 40 -5.85 9.41 -51.71
N LEU A 41 -4.59 9.67 -51.33
CA LEU A 41 -3.74 10.62 -52.06
C LEU A 41 -3.48 10.17 -53.50
N LEU A 42 -3.15 8.89 -53.73
CA LEU A 42 -2.91 8.40 -55.09
C LEU A 42 -4.14 8.56 -56.00
N ARG A 43 -5.34 8.38 -55.45
CA ARG A 43 -6.60 8.62 -56.17
C ARG A 43 -6.79 10.09 -56.52
N ILE A 44 -6.58 10.99 -55.55
CA ILE A 44 -6.69 12.46 -55.75
C ILE A 44 -5.70 12.96 -56.81
N TYR A 45 -4.47 12.43 -56.84
CA TYR A 45 -3.45 12.80 -57.82
C TYR A 45 -3.58 12.08 -59.18
N GLY A 46 -4.66 11.33 -59.41
CA GLY A 46 -4.91 10.65 -60.68
C GLY A 46 -3.92 9.52 -61.00
N ARG A 47 -3.29 8.92 -59.98
CA ARG A 47 -2.29 7.84 -60.12
C ARG A 47 -2.92 6.44 -60.15
N GLY A 48 -4.24 6.29 -60.01
CA GLY A 48 -4.98 5.02 -60.04
C GLY A 48 -6.24 5.04 -59.16
N ASN A 49 -7.06 3.96 -59.21
CA ASN A 49 -8.33 3.89 -58.47
C ASN A 49 -8.16 3.39 -57.02
N PHE A 50 -7.23 2.45 -56.75
CA PHE A 50 -6.84 1.92 -55.43
C PHE A 50 -7.97 1.50 -54.46
N THR A 51 -9.20 1.34 -54.96
CA THR A 51 -10.39 1.00 -54.16
C THR A 51 -10.34 -0.43 -53.64
N GLN A 52 -9.84 -1.35 -54.45
CA GLN A 52 -9.68 -2.76 -54.07
C GLN A 52 -8.65 -2.92 -52.95
N GLU A 53 -7.52 -2.22 -53.05
CA GLU A 53 -6.44 -2.23 -52.07
C GLU A 53 -6.90 -1.62 -50.74
N ALA A 54 -7.67 -0.52 -50.79
CA ALA A 54 -8.27 0.09 -49.61
C ALA A 54 -9.24 -0.87 -48.89
N SER A 55 -10.12 -1.53 -49.65
CA SER A 55 -11.09 -2.51 -49.15
C SER A 55 -10.40 -3.74 -48.54
N LEU A 56 -9.44 -4.33 -49.25
CA LEU A 56 -8.67 -5.48 -48.78
C LEU A 56 -7.88 -5.16 -47.51
N THR A 57 -7.30 -3.96 -47.43
CA THR A 57 -6.59 -3.49 -46.23
C THR A 57 -7.54 -3.35 -45.04
N ARG A 58 -8.77 -2.84 -45.27
CA ARG A 58 -9.83 -2.75 -44.24
C ARG A 58 -10.23 -4.12 -43.71
N GLN A 59 -10.46 -5.09 -44.61
CA GLN A 59 -10.79 -6.46 -44.22
C GLN A 59 -9.67 -7.09 -43.38
N ARG A 60 -8.42 -7.03 -43.85
CA ARG A 60 -7.26 -7.57 -43.12
C ARG A 60 -7.05 -6.92 -41.76
N TYR A 61 -7.26 -5.61 -41.65
CA TYR A 61 -7.20 -4.91 -40.38
C TYR A 61 -8.27 -5.42 -39.40
N SER A 62 -9.51 -5.58 -39.87
CA SER A 62 -10.60 -6.12 -39.04
C SER A 62 -10.33 -7.55 -38.57
N GLU A 63 -9.79 -8.40 -39.43
CA GLU A 63 -9.44 -9.78 -39.09
C GLU A 63 -8.31 -9.82 -38.05
N ARG A 64 -7.22 -9.07 -38.28
CA ARG A 64 -6.06 -9.02 -37.38
C ARG A 64 -6.41 -8.46 -36.00
N THR A 65 -7.09 -7.33 -35.95
CA THR A 65 -7.49 -6.72 -34.66
C THR A 65 -8.45 -7.62 -33.90
N GLY A 66 -9.38 -8.31 -34.59
CA GLY A 66 -10.27 -9.31 -34.00
C GLY A 66 -9.52 -10.49 -33.38
N GLN A 67 -8.53 -11.04 -34.09
CA GLN A 67 -7.69 -12.13 -33.61
C GLN A 67 -6.83 -11.69 -32.42
N THR A 68 -6.15 -10.55 -32.53
CA THR A 68 -5.32 -9.97 -31.47
C THR A 68 -6.13 -9.68 -30.21
N ALA A 69 -7.30 -9.06 -30.32
CA ALA A 69 -8.17 -8.79 -29.16
C ALA A 69 -8.71 -10.08 -28.51
N THR A 70 -8.92 -11.14 -29.29
CA THR A 70 -9.35 -12.44 -28.75
C THR A 70 -8.20 -13.13 -28.01
N ALA A 71 -7.01 -13.16 -28.61
CA ALA A 71 -5.82 -13.71 -27.97
C ALA A 71 -5.47 -12.96 -26.67
N ALA A 72 -5.52 -11.62 -26.69
CA ALA A 72 -5.26 -10.80 -25.51
C ALA A 72 -6.28 -11.05 -24.39
N ARG A 73 -7.59 -11.16 -24.70
CA ARG A 73 -8.60 -11.50 -23.70
C ARG A 73 -8.35 -12.85 -23.04
N SER A 74 -8.03 -13.88 -23.82
CA SER A 74 -7.73 -15.21 -23.29
C SER A 74 -6.49 -15.19 -22.38
N ALA A 75 -5.45 -14.46 -22.77
CA ALA A 75 -4.24 -14.31 -21.96
C ALA A 75 -4.50 -13.53 -20.65
N LEU A 76 -5.28 -12.45 -20.72
CA LEU A 76 -5.67 -11.66 -19.55
C LEU A 76 -6.54 -12.43 -18.56
N ALA A 77 -7.40 -13.33 -19.03
CA ALA A 77 -8.26 -14.14 -18.18
C ALA A 77 -7.50 -15.17 -17.34
N MET A 78 -6.29 -15.57 -17.77
CA MET A 78 -5.44 -16.55 -17.08
C MET A 78 -4.30 -15.91 -16.28
N SER A 79 -4.11 -14.59 -16.39
CA SER A 79 -2.96 -13.91 -15.80
C SER A 79 -3.24 -13.40 -14.39
N LYS A 80 -2.21 -13.52 -13.55
CA LYS A 80 -2.18 -12.98 -12.18
C LYS A 80 -2.25 -11.45 -12.19
N ARG A 81 -3.02 -10.90 -11.24
CA ARG A 81 -3.24 -9.45 -11.05
C ARG A 81 -2.58 -8.91 -9.78
N ASP A 82 -2.10 -9.79 -8.92
CA ASP A 82 -1.43 -9.45 -7.69
C ASP A 82 -0.05 -8.83 -7.94
N LEU A 83 0.30 -7.89 -7.07
CA LEU A 83 1.60 -7.25 -7.01
C LEU A 83 1.95 -7.00 -5.55
N TYR A 84 3.19 -7.30 -5.18
CA TYR A 84 3.76 -7.06 -3.85
C TYR A 84 5.22 -6.61 -3.99
N ARG A 85 5.79 -6.14 -2.89
CA ARG A 85 7.20 -5.75 -2.86
C ARG A 85 8.07 -6.97 -2.58
N CYS A 86 9.08 -7.17 -3.41
CA CYS A 86 10.08 -8.22 -3.21
C CYS A 86 11.14 -7.82 -2.18
N ASP A 87 11.79 -8.81 -1.60
CA ASP A 87 12.82 -8.61 -0.58
C ASP A 87 13.95 -7.72 -1.12
N PRO A 88 14.32 -6.65 -0.39
CA PRO A 88 15.57 -5.96 -0.67
C PRO A 88 16.74 -6.91 -0.40
N PRO A 89 17.91 -6.70 -1.05
CA PRO A 89 19.10 -7.53 -0.79
C PRO A 89 19.51 -7.57 0.68
N VAL A 90 19.27 -6.47 1.41
CA VAL A 90 19.47 -6.35 2.85
C VAL A 90 18.34 -5.52 3.43
N HIS A 91 17.68 -6.07 4.44
CA HIS A 91 16.70 -5.33 5.24
C HIS A 91 17.39 -4.32 6.16
N THR A 92 16.93 -3.07 6.10
CA THR A 92 17.35 -1.98 6.99
C THR A 92 16.14 -1.39 7.69
N SER A 93 16.34 -0.51 8.67
CA SER A 93 15.27 0.21 9.37
C SER A 93 14.38 1.08 8.46
N ALA A 94 14.77 1.29 7.21
CA ALA A 94 13.96 1.97 6.20
C ALA A 94 13.00 1.03 5.45
N THR A 95 13.19 -0.29 5.56
CA THR A 95 12.44 -1.32 4.80
C THR A 95 11.43 -2.06 5.66
N TYR A 96 11.62 -2.08 6.97
CA TYR A 96 10.68 -2.72 7.90
C TYR A 96 10.51 -1.90 9.17
N ALA A 97 9.45 -2.21 9.90
CA ALA A 97 9.19 -1.70 11.22
C ALA A 97 8.78 -2.85 12.16
N GLU A 98 9.17 -2.72 13.43
CA GLU A 98 8.93 -3.74 14.46
C GLU A 98 7.80 -3.29 15.38
N VAL A 99 6.91 -4.22 15.71
CA VAL A 99 6.14 -4.13 16.96
C VAL A 99 7.14 -4.30 18.10
N THR A 100 7.08 -3.45 19.12
CA THR A 100 8.04 -3.53 20.23
C THR A 100 7.35 -3.83 21.55
N ARG A 101 8.08 -4.51 22.43
CA ARG A 101 7.72 -4.80 23.82
C ARG A 101 6.48 -5.70 24.02
N LEU A 102 5.90 -6.29 22.98
CA LEU A 102 4.79 -7.25 23.09
C LEU A 102 5.33 -8.64 23.42
N LEU A 103 4.87 -9.20 24.55
CA LEU A 103 5.22 -10.54 25.05
C LEU A 103 6.73 -10.76 25.22
N GLN A 104 7.44 -9.83 25.85
CA GLN A 104 8.89 -9.98 26.00
C GLN A 104 9.27 -10.96 27.10
N GLY A 105 10.27 -11.81 26.84
CA GLY A 105 10.89 -12.65 27.85
C GLY A 105 11.32 -11.85 29.07
N TYR A 106 10.92 -12.31 30.25
CA TYR A 106 11.06 -11.62 31.53
C TYR A 106 11.40 -12.62 32.63
N VAL A 107 12.49 -12.37 33.34
CA VAL A 107 12.91 -13.19 34.48
C VAL A 107 12.36 -12.58 35.76
N GLU A 108 11.59 -13.34 36.54
CA GLU A 108 10.99 -12.86 37.80
C GLU A 108 11.05 -13.94 38.88
N ASN A 109 11.20 -13.53 40.15
CA ASN A 109 11.19 -14.47 41.26
C ASN A 109 9.74 -14.78 41.70
N GLU A 110 9.48 -16.04 42.07
CA GLU A 110 8.18 -16.46 42.60
C GLU A 110 7.66 -15.57 43.72
N VAL A 111 8.55 -15.10 44.61
CA VAL A 111 8.19 -14.23 45.75
C VAL A 111 7.59 -12.89 45.32
N ASP A 112 7.92 -12.40 44.12
CA ASP A 112 7.50 -11.10 43.61
C ASP A 112 6.26 -11.18 42.70
N MET A 113 5.77 -12.40 42.44
CA MET A 113 4.64 -12.69 41.55
C MET A 113 3.34 -13.03 42.31
N ASN A 114 3.31 -12.86 43.63
CA ASN A 114 2.09 -12.99 44.44
C ASN A 114 2.04 -11.94 45.55
N SER A 115 0.82 -11.58 45.94
CA SER A 115 0.55 -10.58 46.98
C SER A 115 1.01 -10.99 48.38
N ASP A 116 1.07 -12.30 48.66
CA ASP A 116 1.53 -12.83 49.95
C ASP A 116 3.06 -12.71 50.12
N GLY A 117 3.80 -12.48 49.03
CA GLY A 117 5.26 -12.44 49.05
C GLY A 117 5.88 -13.78 49.47
N THR A 118 5.35 -14.90 48.97
CA THR A 118 5.78 -16.26 49.33
C THR A 118 6.22 -17.10 48.12
N CYS A 119 6.89 -18.23 48.36
CA CYS A 119 7.36 -19.16 47.32
C CYS A 119 6.71 -20.54 47.55
N LYS A 120 5.39 -20.54 47.70
CA LYS A 120 4.63 -21.78 47.98
C LYS A 120 4.35 -22.60 46.73
N GLU A 121 4.29 -21.91 45.60
CA GLU A 121 3.94 -22.48 44.31
C GLU A 121 5.20 -22.85 43.53
N ASN A 122 5.08 -23.02 42.22
CA ASN A 122 6.20 -23.16 41.31
C ASN A 122 5.99 -22.24 40.10
N CYS A 123 7.00 -22.09 39.24
CA CYS A 123 6.88 -21.21 38.07
C CYS A 123 5.67 -21.51 37.16
N ALA A 124 5.30 -22.79 36.98
CA ALA A 124 4.19 -23.18 36.11
C ALA A 124 2.80 -22.82 36.66
N PHE A 125 2.69 -22.54 37.96
CA PHE A 125 1.46 -22.03 38.57
C PHE A 125 1.09 -20.64 38.05
N TYR A 126 2.09 -19.81 37.73
CA TYR A 126 1.91 -18.43 37.31
C TYR A 126 1.60 -18.33 35.81
N THR A 127 0.41 -18.77 35.41
CA THR A 127 -0.07 -18.64 34.01
C THR A 127 -0.44 -17.20 33.67
N LEU A 128 -0.95 -16.43 34.65
CA LEU A 128 -1.26 -15.00 34.55
C LEU A 128 -1.14 -14.37 35.94
N THR A 129 -0.27 -13.37 36.08
CA THR A 129 -0.04 -12.60 37.31
C THR A 129 0.48 -11.19 36.99
N GLU A 130 0.86 -10.42 38.00
CA GLU A 130 1.50 -9.12 37.91
C GLU A 130 2.68 -9.03 38.88
N ASN A 131 3.52 -8.00 38.73
CA ASN A 131 4.57 -7.74 39.70
C ASN A 131 3.95 -7.13 40.97
N HIS A 132 4.12 -7.79 42.12
CA HIS A 132 3.60 -7.34 43.41
C HIS A 132 4.64 -6.68 44.31
N GLY A 133 5.93 -6.73 43.94
CA GLY A 133 6.98 -6.25 44.83
C GLY A 133 8.39 -6.33 44.26
N CYS A 134 9.34 -6.14 45.16
CA CYS A 134 10.74 -6.50 44.94
C CYS A 134 11.33 -6.91 46.29
N TYR A 135 11.36 -8.21 46.54
CA TYR A 135 11.78 -8.75 47.81
C TYR A 135 13.28 -8.52 48.03
N SER A 136 13.62 -7.84 49.12
CA SER A 136 15.01 -7.59 49.55
C SER A 136 15.92 -7.02 48.46
N ASP A 137 15.36 -6.19 47.57
CA ASP A 137 16.12 -5.50 46.51
C ASP A 137 17.00 -6.47 45.69
N GLN A 138 16.45 -7.65 45.38
CA GLN A 138 17.11 -8.70 44.61
C GLN A 138 17.21 -8.34 43.11
N PHE A 139 17.12 -9.32 42.21
CA PHE A 139 17.27 -9.08 40.77
C PHE A 139 16.23 -8.08 40.22
N CYS A 140 15.03 -8.04 40.80
CA CYS A 140 13.95 -7.10 40.49
C CYS A 140 14.35 -5.60 40.61
N GLU A 141 15.37 -5.25 41.39
CA GLU A 141 15.89 -3.86 41.46
C GLU A 141 16.85 -3.56 40.31
N LYS A 142 17.50 -4.60 39.75
CA LYS A 142 18.54 -4.49 38.72
C LYS A 142 17.98 -4.49 37.29
N GLN A 143 16.68 -4.71 37.13
CA GLN A 143 15.99 -4.72 35.84
C GLN A 143 14.78 -3.77 35.82
N GLU A 144 14.30 -3.43 34.62
CA GLU A 144 13.03 -2.72 34.47
C GLU A 144 11.87 -3.66 34.84
N LYS A 145 11.08 -3.31 35.85
CA LYS A 145 9.92 -4.10 36.26
C LYS A 145 8.89 -4.21 35.14
N CYS A 146 8.24 -5.37 35.01
CA CYS A 146 7.05 -5.50 34.18
C CYS A 146 5.87 -4.80 34.87
N LYS A 147 5.38 -3.68 34.30
CA LYS A 147 4.24 -2.92 34.88
C LYS A 147 2.88 -3.44 34.42
N GLY A 148 2.87 -4.29 33.39
CA GLY A 148 1.68 -4.92 32.87
C GLY A 148 1.51 -6.33 33.43
N ARG A 149 1.14 -7.26 32.55
CA ARG A 149 0.85 -8.65 32.93
C ARG A 149 2.08 -9.52 32.74
N ILE A 150 2.31 -10.42 33.69
CA ILE A 150 3.29 -11.49 33.61
C ILE A 150 2.51 -12.77 33.29
N ILE A 151 2.90 -13.47 32.24
CA ILE A 151 2.13 -14.58 31.67
C ILE A 151 3.04 -15.74 31.27
N ASP A 152 2.48 -16.94 31.25
CA ASP A 152 3.10 -18.18 30.77
C ASP A 152 4.51 -18.42 31.36
N CYS A 153 4.63 -18.35 32.69
CA CYS A 153 5.87 -18.59 33.40
C CYS A 153 6.30 -20.07 33.36
N GLN A 154 7.60 -20.30 33.21
CA GLN A 154 8.21 -21.63 33.22
C GLN A 154 9.52 -21.64 34.00
N TYR A 155 9.78 -22.77 34.67
CA TYR A 155 11.07 -23.04 35.30
C TYR A 155 12.01 -23.66 34.27
N LEU A 156 13.19 -23.06 34.10
CA LEU A 156 14.21 -23.55 33.16
C LEU A 156 15.41 -24.16 33.89
N ASP A 157 16.00 -23.42 34.84
CA ASP A 157 17.04 -23.90 35.75
C ASP A 157 17.16 -22.98 36.98
N SER A 158 17.94 -23.39 38.00
CA SER A 158 18.03 -22.69 39.29
C SER A 158 18.83 -21.41 39.23
N ASP A 159 19.95 -21.42 38.53
CA ASP A 159 20.94 -20.34 38.58
C ASP A 159 21.37 -19.92 37.18
N MET A 160 21.44 -18.61 36.96
CA MET A 160 21.70 -18.04 35.64
C MET A 160 22.51 -16.74 35.68
N TRP A 161 23.19 -16.45 34.58
CA TRP A 161 23.80 -15.16 34.27
C TRP A 161 22.98 -14.45 33.22
N VAL A 162 22.46 -13.28 33.59
CA VAL A 162 21.68 -12.43 32.70
C VAL A 162 22.57 -11.32 32.17
N CYS A 163 22.63 -11.15 30.85
CA CYS A 163 23.22 -9.97 30.24
C CYS A 163 22.12 -8.92 29.94
N PRO A 164 22.04 -7.82 30.72
CA PRO A 164 21.04 -6.79 30.48
C PRO A 164 21.35 -6.04 29.18
N ALA A 165 20.27 -5.71 28.45
CA ALA A 165 20.36 -4.86 27.28
C ALA A 165 20.60 -3.39 27.66
N SER A 166 21.07 -2.60 26.68
CA SER A 166 21.22 -1.14 26.86
C SER A 166 19.91 -0.46 27.25
N ARG A 167 19.96 0.59 28.08
CA ARG A 167 18.78 1.39 28.45
C ARG A 167 18.06 2.06 27.27
N HIS A 168 18.75 2.20 26.14
CA HIS A 168 18.17 2.73 24.90
C HIS A 168 17.68 1.63 23.95
N SER A 169 17.90 0.37 24.30
CA SER A 169 17.41 -0.78 23.56
C SER A 169 15.92 -0.99 23.83
N GLN A 170 15.24 -1.60 22.87
CA GLN A 170 13.88 -2.09 23.07
C GLN A 170 13.85 -3.44 23.79
N ARG A 171 15.01 -4.10 23.93
CA ARG A 171 15.18 -5.41 24.58
C ARG A 171 15.40 -5.25 26.08
N ARG A 172 15.07 -6.28 26.86
CA ARG A 172 15.40 -6.40 28.29
C ARG A 172 16.77 -7.06 28.48
N TYR A 173 17.04 -8.10 27.69
CA TYR A 173 18.26 -8.90 27.77
C TYR A 173 18.91 -9.05 26.39
N GLU A 174 20.23 -9.13 26.34
CA GLU A 174 20.95 -9.54 25.12
C GLU A 174 20.96 -11.07 25.01
N TRP A 175 21.23 -11.76 26.13
CA TRP A 175 21.23 -13.21 26.27
C TRP A 175 21.14 -13.60 27.75
N ILE A 176 20.79 -14.88 28.01
CA ILE A 176 20.78 -15.50 29.34
C ILE A 176 21.53 -16.83 29.24
N GLU A 177 22.39 -17.13 30.21
CA GLU A 177 23.15 -18.38 30.29
C GLU A 177 22.88 -19.06 31.64
N TYR A 178 22.50 -20.33 31.62
CA TYR A 178 22.22 -21.14 32.81
C TYR A 178 23.46 -21.94 33.24
N GLU A 179 23.55 -22.29 34.53
CA GLU A 179 24.68 -23.08 35.08
C GLU A 179 24.86 -24.45 34.40
N ASN A 180 23.78 -25.05 33.88
CA ASN A 180 23.85 -26.31 33.12
C ASN A 180 24.42 -26.16 31.70
N GLY A 181 24.77 -24.95 31.27
CA GLY A 181 25.29 -24.63 29.93
C GLY A 181 24.23 -24.34 28.87
N ARG A 182 22.93 -24.34 29.22
CA ARG A 182 21.86 -23.90 28.32
C ARG A 182 21.90 -22.39 28.16
N THR A 183 21.68 -21.91 26.95
CA THR A 183 21.70 -20.48 26.63
C THR A 183 20.41 -20.06 25.94
N LEU A 184 19.91 -18.87 26.28
CA LEU A 184 18.82 -18.19 25.59
C LEU A 184 19.40 -16.98 24.85
N GLY A 185 19.24 -16.95 23.53
CA GLY A 185 19.90 -15.96 22.68
C GLY A 185 21.37 -16.29 22.41
N ARG A 186 22.06 -15.38 21.73
CA ARG A 186 23.45 -15.57 21.31
C ARG A 186 24.40 -15.02 22.37
N VAL A 187 25.02 -15.92 23.15
CA VAL A 187 26.01 -15.54 24.16
C VAL A 187 27.20 -14.84 23.50
N GLY A 188 27.59 -13.71 24.08
CA GLY A 188 28.66 -12.87 23.58
C GLY A 188 29.10 -11.86 24.62
N SER A 189 29.86 -10.83 24.20
CA SER A 189 30.33 -9.80 25.13
C SER A 189 29.17 -9.03 25.76
N CYS A 190 29.11 -8.99 27.10
CA CYS A 190 28.11 -8.20 27.81
C CYS A 190 28.67 -6.83 28.23
N ARG A 191 28.22 -5.75 27.57
CA ARG A 191 28.77 -4.39 27.79
C ARG A 191 28.49 -3.82 29.17
N LEU A 192 27.33 -4.14 29.74
CA LEU A 192 26.88 -3.66 31.04
C LEU A 192 27.30 -4.59 32.20
N GLY A 193 28.06 -5.65 31.90
CA GLY A 193 28.37 -6.72 32.85
C GLY A 193 27.21 -7.68 33.01
N THR A 194 27.52 -8.91 33.41
CA THR A 194 26.51 -9.94 33.70
C THR A 194 26.03 -9.81 35.14
N THR A 195 24.75 -10.09 35.35
CA THR A 195 24.17 -10.20 36.70
C THR A 195 23.90 -11.66 37.01
N LYS A 196 24.50 -12.17 38.09
CA LYS A 196 24.17 -13.51 38.60
C LYS A 196 22.81 -13.45 39.30
N VAL A 197 21.96 -14.42 38.96
CA VAL A 197 20.60 -14.57 39.47
C VAL A 197 20.51 -15.98 40.02
N ASP A 198 20.48 -16.08 41.36
CA ASP A 198 20.54 -17.34 42.09
C ASP A 198 19.21 -17.62 42.79
N SER A 199 18.71 -18.85 42.66
CA SER A 199 17.56 -19.31 43.45
C SER A 199 17.96 -19.53 44.91
N TRP A 200 17.01 -19.41 45.84
CA TRP A 200 17.35 -19.41 47.26
C TRP A 200 16.29 -20.08 48.14
N TRP A 201 16.71 -20.56 49.31
CA TRP A 201 15.83 -21.19 50.28
C TRP A 201 15.35 -20.20 51.33
N ARG A 202 14.03 -20.05 51.44
CA ARG A 202 13.38 -19.36 52.55
C ARG A 202 13.06 -20.36 53.63
N TRP A 203 13.90 -20.37 54.67
CA TRP A 203 13.87 -21.38 55.74
C TRP A 203 14.12 -22.78 55.15
N LEU A 204 13.76 -23.86 55.86
CA LEU A 204 14.05 -25.24 55.44
C LEU A 204 13.04 -25.83 54.43
N PHE A 205 11.95 -25.11 54.09
CA PHE A 205 10.81 -25.73 53.39
C PHE A 205 10.37 -25.03 52.09
N TRP A 206 10.79 -23.79 51.84
CA TRP A 206 10.35 -23.03 50.66
C TRP A 206 11.55 -22.67 49.80
N HIS A 207 11.56 -23.12 48.55
CA HIS A 207 12.55 -22.74 47.56
C HIS A 207 11.96 -21.66 46.66
N CYS A 208 12.62 -20.51 46.59
CA CYS A 208 12.22 -19.39 45.76
C CYS A 208 13.01 -19.43 44.46
N SER A 209 12.38 -19.88 43.40
CA SER A 209 13.02 -20.02 42.09
C SER A 209 12.83 -18.75 41.24
N TYR A 210 13.74 -18.53 40.31
CA TYR A 210 13.55 -17.55 39.24
C TYR A 210 12.87 -18.20 38.03
N CYS A 211 11.79 -17.59 37.58
CA CYS A 211 10.97 -18.06 36.48
C CYS A 211 11.26 -17.26 35.22
N MET A 212 11.26 -17.93 34.07
CA MET A 212 11.23 -17.27 32.77
C MET A 212 9.78 -17.16 32.32
N CYS A 213 9.30 -15.93 32.18
CA CYS A 213 7.93 -15.58 31.85
C CYS A 213 7.89 -14.69 30.60
N LEU A 214 6.68 -14.32 30.17
CA LEU A 214 6.44 -13.28 29.19
C LEU A 214 5.85 -12.05 29.88
N CYS A 215 6.35 -10.87 29.52
CA CYS A 215 5.85 -9.59 30.01
C CYS A 215 5.04 -8.90 28.90
N ASP A 216 3.77 -8.65 29.19
CA ASP A 216 2.86 -7.86 28.36
C ASP A 216 2.66 -6.47 28.96
N ASP A 217 3.57 -5.54 28.65
CA ASP A 217 3.57 -4.15 29.17
C ASP A 217 3.54 -3.11 28.05
N ALA A 218 2.43 -2.38 27.93
CA ALA A 218 2.24 -1.35 26.92
C ALA A 218 3.16 -0.12 27.10
N THR A 219 3.77 0.06 28.28
CA THR A 219 4.60 1.23 28.59
C THR A 219 5.82 1.34 27.67
N GLY A 220 5.91 2.45 26.94
CA GLY A 220 7.02 2.71 26.01
C GLY A 220 7.04 1.76 24.79
N SER A 221 5.95 1.04 24.55
CA SER A 221 5.84 0.09 23.44
C SER A 221 5.33 0.75 22.16
N HIS A 222 5.67 0.16 21.01
CA HIS A 222 5.21 0.57 19.70
C HIS A 222 4.33 -0.53 19.11
N ARG A 223 3.10 -0.65 19.61
CA ARG A 223 2.20 -1.78 19.32
C ARG A 223 0.78 -1.37 18.93
N PHE A 224 0.61 -0.12 18.51
CA PHE A 224 -0.71 0.46 18.23
C PHE A 224 -0.98 0.41 16.73
N PHE A 225 -2.18 0.03 16.32
CA PHE A 225 -2.63 0.00 14.93
C PHE A 225 -3.75 1.00 14.73
N SER A 226 -3.62 1.89 13.75
CA SER A 226 -4.65 2.87 13.41
C SER A 226 -5.88 2.18 12.81
N LEU A 227 -7.05 2.48 13.36
CA LEU A 227 -8.36 2.08 12.82
C LEU A 227 -8.96 3.15 11.90
N ARG A 228 -8.30 4.32 11.78
CA ARG A 228 -8.71 5.39 10.86
C ARG A 228 -8.60 4.96 9.41
N GLU A 229 -9.54 5.43 8.61
CA GLU A 229 -9.64 5.12 7.19
C GLU A 229 -8.59 5.87 6.36
N ALA A 230 -7.97 5.17 5.42
CA ALA A 230 -7.12 5.76 4.39
C ALA A 230 -7.89 5.76 3.06
N THR A 231 -8.48 6.91 2.69
CA THR A 231 -9.33 7.03 1.48
C THR A 231 -8.78 8.06 0.49
N SER A 232 -8.93 7.77 -0.80
CA SER A 232 -8.64 8.75 -1.85
C SER A 232 -9.72 9.83 -1.91
N ASP A 233 -9.39 10.98 -2.49
CA ASP A 233 -10.34 12.07 -2.68
C ASP A 233 -11.35 11.75 -3.81
N ILE A 234 -12.52 11.24 -3.42
CA ILE A 234 -13.59 10.84 -4.34
C ILE A 234 -14.78 11.82 -4.36
N ASP A 235 -14.93 12.68 -3.34
CA ASP A 235 -16.12 13.49 -3.10
C ASP A 235 -16.17 14.80 -3.91
N ASN A 236 -15.05 15.21 -4.49
CA ASN A 236 -14.94 16.39 -5.35
C ASN A 236 -15.62 16.22 -6.73
N ASN A 237 -16.68 15.42 -6.83
CA ASN A 237 -17.51 15.24 -8.03
C ASN A 237 -19.01 15.08 -7.72
N LYS A 238 -19.53 15.59 -6.59
CA LYS A 238 -20.98 15.68 -6.39
C LYS A 238 -21.59 16.66 -7.41
N SER A 239 -22.09 16.16 -8.53
CA SER A 239 -23.13 16.86 -9.27
C SER A 239 -24.41 16.79 -8.44
N THR A 240 -24.82 17.90 -7.85
CA THR A 240 -26.15 18.03 -7.26
C THR A 240 -27.20 17.66 -8.31
N PRO A 241 -28.16 16.76 -8.02
CA PRO A 241 -29.29 16.54 -8.91
C PRO A 241 -30.23 17.75 -8.80
N GLY A 242 -30.49 18.42 -9.93
CA GLY A 242 -31.65 19.29 -10.15
C GLY A 242 -31.94 20.35 -9.08
N GLY A 243 -31.37 21.54 -9.23
CA GLY A 243 -31.90 22.78 -8.66
C GLY A 243 -32.05 23.79 -9.80
N ASP A 244 -33.26 24.31 -9.97
CA ASP A 244 -33.70 25.13 -11.10
C ASP A 244 -32.71 26.22 -11.52
N GLY A 245 -32.58 26.37 -12.84
CA GLY A 245 -31.71 27.33 -13.46
C GLY A 245 -32.10 28.77 -13.14
N HIS A 246 -31.10 29.55 -12.70
CA HIS A 246 -31.06 30.97 -13.00
C HIS A 246 -29.79 31.28 -13.79
N LEU A 247 -30.00 31.48 -15.09
CA LEU A 247 -29.03 32.01 -16.05
C LEU A 247 -28.62 33.42 -15.57
N LEU A 248 -27.44 33.57 -14.96
CA LEU A 248 -26.80 34.88 -14.82
C LEU A 248 -26.06 35.19 -16.12
N THR A 249 -26.78 35.83 -17.05
CA THR A 249 -26.19 36.47 -18.24
C THR A 249 -25.17 37.53 -17.83
N ALA A 250 -23.89 37.27 -18.05
CA ALA A 250 -22.85 38.29 -18.01
C ALA A 250 -22.94 39.16 -19.28
N ARG A 251 -23.47 40.38 -19.14
CA ARG A 251 -23.42 41.41 -20.18
C ARG A 251 -21.99 41.95 -20.29
N ILE A 252 -21.37 41.77 -21.45
CA ILE A 252 -20.12 42.45 -21.82
C ILE A 252 -20.47 43.92 -22.12
N ALA A 253 -19.96 44.85 -21.30
CA ALA A 253 -20.03 46.28 -21.58
C ALA A 253 -18.70 46.74 -22.20
N PHE A 254 -18.74 47.12 -23.48
CA PHE A 254 -17.65 47.84 -24.14
C PHE A 254 -17.70 49.32 -23.72
N VAL A 255 -16.68 49.81 -23.03
CA VAL A 255 -16.48 51.24 -22.78
C VAL A 255 -15.50 51.77 -23.84
N TYR A 256 -16.02 52.61 -24.74
CA TYR A 256 -15.24 53.39 -25.69
C TYR A 256 -14.53 54.56 -24.98
N ALA A 257 -13.20 54.56 -24.95
CA ALA A 257 -12.43 55.74 -24.59
C ALA A 257 -12.19 56.61 -25.85
N ARG A 258 -12.78 57.82 -25.85
CA ARG A 258 -12.52 58.88 -26.82
C ARG A 258 -11.23 59.61 -26.46
N THR A 259 -10.25 59.62 -27.36
CA THR A 259 -9.22 60.67 -27.41
C THR A 259 -8.94 61.06 -28.87
N LYS A 260 -9.06 62.36 -29.17
CA LYS A 260 -8.64 63.05 -30.40
C LYS A 260 -7.82 64.30 -29.96
N PRO A 261 -7.09 65.01 -30.85
CA PRO A 261 -5.96 64.54 -31.65
C PRO A 261 -4.77 65.54 -31.57
N ALA A 262 -3.57 65.16 -32.00
CA ALA A 262 -2.52 66.12 -32.35
C ALA A 262 -1.78 65.67 -33.61
N TRP A 263 -1.46 66.65 -34.44
CA TRP A 263 -1.08 66.58 -35.84
C TRP A 263 0.42 66.29 -36.06
N LEU A 264 0.77 65.56 -37.13
CA LEU A 264 1.70 65.97 -38.23
C LEU A 264 2.41 64.80 -38.95
N ASN A 265 2.18 64.77 -40.28
CA ASN A 265 3.06 64.48 -41.43
C ASN A 265 3.84 63.15 -41.65
N VAL A 266 3.34 62.41 -42.66
CA VAL A 266 3.96 62.02 -43.97
C VAL A 266 5.46 61.68 -44.05
N SER A 267 5.77 60.42 -44.38
CA SER A 267 6.53 59.95 -45.58
C SER A 267 6.92 58.46 -45.38
N SER A 268 6.41 57.52 -46.19
CA SER A 268 7.06 56.93 -47.39
C SER A 268 8.44 56.30 -47.12
N VAL A 269 8.58 54.98 -47.29
CA VAL A 269 9.50 54.31 -48.26
C VAL A 269 9.41 52.77 -48.12
N TYR A 270 9.60 52.13 -49.27
CA TYR A 270 9.48 50.73 -49.70
C TYR A 270 10.35 49.65 -49.00
N GLU A 271 9.86 48.40 -49.16
CA GLU A 271 10.59 47.18 -49.60
C GLU A 271 11.09 46.09 -48.64
N LYS A 272 10.64 44.84 -48.95
CA LYS A 272 11.38 43.54 -49.01
C LYS A 272 11.98 42.99 -47.70
N ARG A 273 12.21 41.69 -47.48
CA ARG A 273 11.80 40.36 -47.97
C ARG A 273 12.62 39.39 -47.07
N TRP A 274 12.05 38.22 -46.75
CA TRP A 274 12.72 36.98 -46.34
C TRP A 274 13.43 36.83 -44.99
N GLN A 275 13.22 35.62 -44.46
CA GLN A 275 13.64 34.99 -43.22
C GLN A 275 15.16 34.88 -43.04
N ILE A 276 15.63 34.72 -41.79
CA ILE A 276 16.49 33.61 -41.31
C ILE A 276 16.66 33.72 -39.78
N VAL A 277 16.15 32.70 -39.08
CA VAL A 277 16.77 31.85 -38.04
C VAL A 277 17.67 32.48 -36.93
N ASN A 278 17.23 32.18 -35.70
CA ASN A 278 17.95 31.91 -34.44
C ASN A 278 18.50 33.02 -33.51
N SER A 279 17.95 32.92 -32.30
CA SER A 279 18.60 32.91 -30.97
C SER A 279 18.71 34.22 -30.20
N MET A 280 18.17 34.11 -28.98
CA MET A 280 18.64 34.66 -27.70
C MET A 280 18.70 36.18 -27.52
N GLY A 281 17.91 36.65 -26.55
CA GLY A 281 18.11 37.96 -25.93
C GLY A 281 16.98 38.33 -25.00
N ALA A 282 17.22 38.17 -23.70
CA ALA A 282 16.32 38.50 -22.61
C ALA A 282 15.81 39.95 -22.63
N GLY A 283 14.59 40.15 -22.12
CA GLY A 283 14.09 41.49 -21.81
C GLY A 283 12.58 41.56 -21.60
N ASP A 284 12.20 41.61 -20.33
CA ASP A 284 11.19 42.52 -19.78
C ASP A 284 9.74 42.10 -19.51
N LEU A 285 9.36 42.58 -18.31
CA LEU A 285 8.04 43.01 -17.84
C LEU A 285 7.16 41.98 -17.10
N LEU A 286 7.55 41.79 -15.83
CA LEU A 286 6.63 41.66 -14.71
C LEU A 286 5.49 42.69 -14.80
N PHE A 287 4.27 42.21 -15.01
CA PHE A 287 3.06 42.85 -14.50
C PHE A 287 2.22 41.80 -13.77
N THR A 288 2.25 41.90 -12.45
CA THR A 288 1.40 41.17 -11.53
C THR A 288 -0.03 41.68 -11.63
N HIS A 289 -0.96 40.84 -12.06
CA HIS A 289 -2.34 40.92 -11.60
C HIS A 289 -2.89 39.51 -11.36
N SER A 290 -2.89 39.16 -10.07
CA SER A 290 -3.58 38.03 -9.47
C SER A 290 -5.07 38.13 -9.77
N ARG A 291 -5.54 37.30 -10.70
CA ARG A 291 -6.85 36.65 -10.60
C ARG A 291 -6.60 35.17 -10.56
N THR A 292 -6.36 34.65 -9.36
CA THR A 292 -6.65 33.26 -9.02
C THR A 292 -8.15 33.05 -9.23
N ALA A 293 -8.53 32.71 -10.46
CA ALA A 293 -9.67 31.85 -10.65
C ALA A 293 -9.28 30.52 -9.99
N LEU A 294 -9.80 30.29 -8.78
CA LEU A 294 -9.92 28.95 -8.24
C LEU A 294 -10.83 28.18 -9.21
N THR A 295 -10.25 27.66 -10.29
CA THR A 295 -10.76 26.44 -10.90
C THR A 295 -10.61 25.37 -9.83
N LEU A 296 -11.69 25.11 -9.09
CA LEU A 296 -11.84 23.87 -8.33
C LEU A 296 -11.59 22.72 -9.31
N ASN A 297 -10.41 22.12 -9.22
CA ASN A 297 -10.05 20.94 -9.99
C ASN A 297 -10.84 19.78 -9.38
N LEU A 298 -12.08 19.62 -9.83
CA LEU A 298 -13.00 18.55 -9.47
C LEU A 298 -12.44 17.23 -10.05
N SER A 299 -11.44 16.64 -9.39
CA SER A 299 -10.77 15.43 -9.87
C SER A 299 -11.16 14.22 -9.02
N SER A 300 -11.83 13.24 -9.63
CA SER A 300 -12.03 11.92 -9.04
C SER A 300 -10.68 11.22 -8.89
N ARG A 301 -10.23 11.00 -7.66
CA ARG A 301 -8.97 10.32 -7.37
C ARG A 301 -9.22 8.89 -6.88
N VAL A 302 -8.40 7.96 -7.35
CA VAL A 302 -8.45 6.54 -7.01
C VAL A 302 -7.15 6.12 -6.33
N VAL A 303 -7.19 5.02 -5.60
CA VAL A 303 -5.97 4.45 -5.01
C VAL A 303 -5.13 3.79 -6.11
N THR A 304 -3.84 4.13 -6.13
CA THR A 304 -2.85 3.67 -7.11
C THR A 304 -1.72 2.86 -6.47
N GLY A 305 -1.68 2.78 -5.15
CA GLY A 305 -0.70 2.01 -4.41
C GLY A 305 -0.94 2.08 -2.90
N MET A 306 -0.23 1.28 -2.15
CA MET A 306 -0.44 1.15 -0.71
C MET A 306 0.84 0.72 0.02
N ARG A 307 0.95 1.08 1.30
CA ARG A 307 1.98 0.60 2.22
C ARG A 307 1.48 0.61 3.66
N LEU A 308 2.14 -0.16 4.52
CA LEU A 308 2.10 0.05 5.96
C LEU A 308 3.22 1.01 6.34
N VAL A 309 2.97 1.89 7.30
CA VAL A 309 3.98 2.81 7.80
C VAL A 309 3.85 2.95 9.31
N LYS A 310 4.99 3.09 9.99
CA LYS A 310 5.02 3.39 11.42
C LYS A 310 5.31 4.87 11.62
N LEU A 311 4.37 5.58 12.23
CA LEU A 311 4.51 6.99 12.59
C LEU A 311 4.41 7.11 14.11
N GLY A 312 5.51 7.52 14.74
CA GLY A 312 5.63 7.44 16.20
C GLY A 312 5.48 6.00 16.70
N LYS A 313 4.47 5.76 17.53
CA LYS A 313 4.16 4.43 18.11
C LYS A 313 3.09 3.65 17.34
N VAL A 314 2.49 4.26 16.31
CA VAL A 314 1.29 3.75 15.62
C VAL A 314 1.61 3.28 14.20
N PHE A 315 1.09 2.12 13.82
CA PHE A 315 1.09 1.60 12.46
C PHE A 315 -0.15 2.08 11.71
N HIS A 316 0.06 2.64 10.52
CA HIS A 316 -0.98 3.17 9.66
C HIS A 316 -0.96 2.49 8.30
N ILE A 317 -2.14 2.36 7.70
CA ILE A 317 -2.25 2.17 6.26
C ILE A 317 -2.02 3.54 5.61
N GLN A 318 -1.15 3.57 4.62
CA GLN A 318 -0.91 4.74 3.80
C GLN A 318 -1.14 4.39 2.33
N ILE A 319 -1.83 5.28 1.62
CA ILE A 319 -2.21 5.07 0.22
C ILE A 319 -1.49 6.06 -0.69
N TYR A 320 -1.38 5.66 -1.95
CA TYR A 320 -1.06 6.54 -3.06
C TYR A 320 -2.34 6.78 -3.85
N GLN A 321 -2.51 7.99 -4.39
CA GLN A 321 -3.69 8.33 -5.18
C GLN A 321 -3.33 8.96 -6.51
N GLY A 322 -4.24 8.84 -7.47
CA GLY A 322 -4.08 9.40 -8.80
C GLY A 322 -5.40 9.86 -9.40
N LYS A 323 -5.35 10.88 -10.26
CA LYS A 323 -6.54 11.38 -10.97
C LYS A 323 -6.97 10.39 -12.05
N LEU A 324 -8.17 9.83 -11.87
CA LEU A 324 -8.82 8.96 -12.84
C LEU A 324 -9.41 9.81 -13.97
N VAL A 325 -9.17 9.38 -15.21
CA VAL A 325 -9.77 9.96 -16.41
C VAL A 325 -10.40 8.86 -17.28
N GLU A 326 -10.79 9.25 -18.49
CA GLU A 326 -11.44 8.36 -19.45
C GLU A 326 -10.65 7.09 -19.73
N ARG A 327 -11.39 6.02 -20.06
CA ARG A 327 -10.86 4.68 -20.37
C ARG A 327 -9.95 4.10 -19.28
N GLY A 328 -10.22 4.42 -18.01
CA GLY A 328 -9.49 3.88 -16.87
C GLY A 328 -8.03 4.34 -16.76
N PHE A 329 -7.64 5.40 -17.46
CA PHE A 329 -6.30 5.96 -17.36
C PHE A 329 -6.15 6.79 -16.07
N VAL A 330 -4.97 6.71 -15.45
CA VAL A 330 -4.64 7.50 -14.26
C VAL A 330 -3.41 8.36 -14.56
N GLU A 331 -3.55 9.68 -14.42
CA GLU A 331 -2.56 10.66 -14.91
C GLU A 331 -1.25 10.65 -14.12
N SER A 332 -1.31 10.43 -12.81
CA SER A 332 -0.17 10.44 -11.89
C SER A 332 -0.45 9.59 -10.66
N SER A 333 0.59 9.31 -9.87
CA SER A 333 0.48 8.71 -8.54
C SER A 333 1.21 9.61 -7.56
N GLU A 334 0.54 10.05 -6.51
CA GLU A 334 1.10 10.87 -5.42
C GLU A 334 0.84 10.21 -4.08
N GLU A 335 1.75 10.41 -3.14
CA GLU A 335 1.63 9.90 -1.78
C GLU A 335 0.61 10.72 -0.97
N VAL A 336 -0.35 10.05 -0.33
CA VAL A 336 -1.25 10.68 0.64
C VAL A 336 -0.62 10.51 2.01
N LEU A 337 -0.40 11.61 2.74
CA LEU A 337 0.14 11.54 4.09
C LEU A 337 -0.86 10.86 5.03
N ALA A 338 -0.39 9.86 5.78
CA ALA A 338 -1.19 9.24 6.81
C ALA A 338 -1.46 10.24 7.95
N GLN A 339 -2.67 10.19 8.50
CA GLN A 339 -3.08 11.04 9.61
C GLN A 339 -2.42 10.54 10.91
N ALA A 340 -1.16 10.95 11.14
CA ALA A 340 -0.43 10.60 12.36
C ALA A 340 -1.13 11.17 13.60
N PHE A 341 -1.14 10.40 14.68
CA PHE A 341 -1.62 10.82 15.99
C PHE A 341 -0.82 10.11 17.09
N ASP A 342 -0.88 10.65 18.30
CA ASP A 342 -0.35 9.96 19.49
C ASP A 342 -1.51 9.31 20.25
N PRO A 343 -1.45 8.01 20.57
CA PRO A 343 -2.42 7.34 21.44
C PRO A 343 -2.62 8.02 22.80
N GLU A 344 -1.63 8.78 23.29
CA GLU A 344 -1.68 9.47 24.59
C GLU A 344 -2.35 10.85 24.53
N HIS A 345 -2.66 11.38 23.34
CA HIS A 345 -3.33 12.67 23.20
C HIS A 345 -4.81 12.61 23.59
N ALA A 346 -5.30 13.66 24.25
CA ALA A 346 -6.70 13.81 24.59
C ALA A 346 -7.60 13.80 23.32
N GLY A 347 -8.65 12.99 23.34
CA GLY A 347 -9.60 12.85 22.23
C GLY A 347 -9.27 11.74 21.24
N VAL A 348 -8.14 11.04 21.40
CA VAL A 348 -7.83 9.80 20.67
C VAL A 348 -8.34 8.61 21.50
N LEU A 349 -9.20 7.79 20.93
CA LEU A 349 -9.91 6.73 21.66
C LEU A 349 -9.50 5.33 21.18
N GLU A 350 -9.12 4.46 22.11
CA GLU A 350 -8.89 3.04 21.84
C GLU A 350 -10.19 2.34 21.38
N GLY A 351 -10.09 1.47 20.39
CA GLY A 351 -11.22 0.80 19.74
C GLY A 351 -11.95 1.65 18.71
N VAL A 352 -11.66 2.96 18.62
CA VAL A 352 -12.23 3.88 17.62
C VAL A 352 -11.15 4.41 16.68
N ASP A 353 -10.10 5.01 17.22
CA ASP A 353 -8.98 5.57 16.47
C ASP A 353 -7.84 4.57 16.28
N TYR A 354 -7.59 3.74 17.29
CA TYR A 354 -6.51 2.75 17.29
C TYR A 354 -6.84 1.51 18.10
N HIS A 355 -6.08 0.44 17.86
CA HIS A 355 -6.08 -0.80 18.63
C HIS A 355 -4.71 -1.03 19.26
N THR A 356 -4.66 -1.44 20.53
CA THR A 356 -3.43 -1.85 21.21
C THR A 356 -3.28 -3.36 21.17
N LEU A 357 -2.18 -3.88 20.64
CA LEU A 357 -1.91 -5.31 20.72
C LEU A 357 -1.69 -5.73 22.19
N THR A 358 -2.37 -6.80 22.58
CA THR A 358 -2.29 -7.44 23.91
C THR A 358 -2.19 -8.95 23.72
N TYR A 359 -1.87 -9.71 24.76
CA TYR A 359 -1.87 -11.18 24.68
C TYR A 359 -3.13 -11.72 23.99
N GLU A 360 -4.33 -11.31 24.35
CA GLU A 360 -5.56 -11.88 23.81
C GLU A 360 -5.97 -11.28 22.46
N ARG A 361 -5.42 -10.12 22.07
CA ARG A 361 -5.85 -9.35 20.88
C ARG A 361 -4.66 -8.95 20.02
N ARG A 362 -3.93 -9.97 19.55
CA ARG A 362 -2.69 -9.84 18.76
C ARG A 362 -2.78 -10.48 17.37
N ALA A 363 -3.95 -10.93 16.96
CA ALA A 363 -4.16 -11.53 15.65
C ALA A 363 -4.40 -10.47 14.58
N ILE A 364 -3.87 -10.70 13.39
CA ILE A 364 -4.13 -9.92 12.17
C ILE A 364 -4.47 -10.87 11.03
N ASP A 365 -5.51 -10.53 10.28
CA ASP A 365 -5.99 -11.36 9.19
C ASP A 365 -5.20 -11.12 7.91
N LEU A 366 -4.88 -12.22 7.23
CA LEU A 366 -4.15 -12.28 5.98
C LEU A 366 -5.14 -12.49 4.84
N ASP A 367 -5.91 -11.44 4.57
CA ASP A 367 -6.95 -11.46 3.54
C ASP A 367 -6.49 -10.75 2.26
N GLU A 368 -6.76 -11.39 1.13
CA GLU A 368 -6.70 -10.78 -0.20
C GLU A 368 -8.11 -10.41 -0.66
N LEU A 369 -8.41 -9.12 -0.79
CA LEU A 369 -9.73 -8.61 -1.12
C LEU A 369 -9.73 -7.94 -2.49
N ASP A 370 -10.70 -8.29 -3.33
CA ASP A 370 -10.91 -7.68 -4.65
C ASP A 370 -12.31 -7.09 -4.75
N SER A 371 -12.41 -5.96 -5.47
CA SER A 371 -13.68 -5.30 -5.65
C SER A 371 -14.55 -6.01 -6.71
N PRO A 372 -15.89 -5.90 -6.59
CA PRO A 372 -16.79 -6.41 -7.61
C PRO A 372 -16.54 -5.76 -8.98
N SER A 373 -16.95 -6.43 -10.05
CA SER A 373 -16.81 -5.90 -11.41
C SER A 373 -17.44 -4.50 -11.54
N GLY A 374 -16.74 -3.58 -12.20
CA GLY A 374 -17.17 -2.18 -12.37
C GLY A 374 -16.87 -1.27 -11.17
N HIS A 375 -16.10 -1.75 -10.19
CA HIS A 375 -15.61 -0.95 -9.07
C HIS A 375 -14.09 -0.77 -9.13
N VAL A 376 -13.61 0.22 -8.39
CA VAL A 376 -12.18 0.52 -8.19
C VAL A 376 -11.88 0.73 -6.72
N LEU A 377 -10.63 0.49 -6.37
CA LEU A 377 -10.12 0.72 -5.01
C LEU A 377 -10.03 2.22 -4.73
N THR A 378 -10.65 2.64 -3.63
CA THR A 378 -10.72 4.05 -3.20
C THR A 378 -10.35 4.24 -1.73
N GLY A 379 -10.02 3.17 -1.03
CA GLY A 379 -9.49 3.26 0.33
C GLY A 379 -9.27 1.91 0.97
N ALA A 380 -8.67 1.93 2.16
CA ALA A 380 -8.48 0.77 3.01
C ALA A 380 -8.47 1.19 4.49
N ARG A 381 -8.82 0.27 5.39
CA ARG A 381 -8.76 0.49 6.84
C ARG A 381 -8.56 -0.82 7.59
N PHE A 382 -8.13 -0.69 8.84
CA PHE A 382 -8.24 -1.78 9.80
C PHE A 382 -9.54 -1.66 10.61
N ARG A 383 -10.09 -2.80 10.98
CA ARG A 383 -11.24 -2.88 11.89
C ARG A 383 -11.05 -4.03 12.85
N MET A 384 -11.43 -3.83 14.11
CA MET A 384 -11.51 -4.93 15.08
C MET A 384 -12.81 -5.71 14.91
N ILE A 385 -12.69 -7.02 14.72
CA ILE A 385 -13.81 -7.97 14.86
C ILE A 385 -13.33 -9.09 15.80
N GLY A 386 -13.95 -9.19 16.97
CA GLY A 386 -13.44 -10.04 18.05
C GLY A 386 -12.02 -9.65 18.49
N ALA A 387 -11.11 -10.62 18.42
CA ALA A 387 -9.69 -10.46 18.80
C ALA A 387 -8.76 -10.14 17.62
N HIS A 388 -9.30 -10.03 16.39
CA HIS A 388 -8.53 -9.92 15.16
C HIS A 388 -8.59 -8.50 14.59
N LEU A 389 -7.45 -8.06 14.06
CA LEU A 389 -7.35 -6.92 13.15
C LEU A 389 -7.73 -7.39 11.74
N HIS A 390 -8.96 -7.07 11.32
CA HIS A 390 -9.45 -7.32 9.97
C HIS A 390 -8.98 -6.20 9.03
N PHE A 391 -8.59 -6.58 7.82
CA PHE A 391 -8.28 -5.65 6.74
C PHE A 391 -9.54 -5.45 5.88
N GLU A 392 -9.94 -4.19 5.65
CA GLU A 392 -11.08 -3.86 4.79
C GLU A 392 -10.63 -2.94 3.64
N ILE A 393 -11.21 -3.12 2.46
CA ILE A 393 -11.03 -2.22 1.32
C ILE A 393 -12.31 -1.46 0.99
N ARG A 394 -12.18 -0.23 0.49
CA ARG A 394 -13.32 0.56 0.00
C ARG A 394 -13.40 0.47 -1.52
N ALA A 395 -14.45 -0.16 -2.01
CA ALA A 395 -14.76 -0.29 -3.43
C ALA A 395 -15.78 0.76 -3.86
N THR A 396 -15.49 1.50 -4.93
CA THR A 396 -16.40 2.53 -5.47
C THR A 396 -16.73 2.23 -6.94
N PRO A 397 -18.02 2.19 -7.33
CA PRO A 397 -18.39 2.02 -8.73
C PRO A 397 -17.89 3.16 -9.60
N PHE A 398 -17.52 2.85 -10.83
CA PHE A 398 -17.08 3.85 -11.80
C PHE A 398 -17.52 3.54 -13.22
N ASN A 399 -17.66 4.59 -14.03
CA ASN A 399 -17.83 4.46 -15.46
C ASN A 399 -16.45 4.42 -16.13
N TYR A 400 -16.08 3.27 -16.69
CA TYR A 400 -14.79 3.08 -17.36
C TYR A 400 -14.56 4.05 -18.51
N THR A 401 -15.57 4.28 -19.35
CA THR A 401 -15.45 5.14 -20.53
C THR A 401 -15.19 6.58 -20.11
N THR A 402 -15.94 7.10 -19.13
CA THR A 402 -15.86 8.52 -18.74
C THR A 402 -14.90 8.80 -17.58
N GLY A 403 -14.42 7.78 -16.87
CA GLY A 403 -13.60 7.94 -15.66
C GLY A 403 -14.33 8.50 -14.44
N LYS A 404 -15.67 8.49 -14.42
CA LYS A 404 -16.47 9.09 -13.33
C LYS A 404 -16.74 8.07 -12.24
N LEU A 405 -16.50 8.47 -10.98
CA LEU A 405 -16.83 7.68 -9.78
C LEU A 405 -18.26 7.96 -9.30
N HIS A 406 -18.83 6.99 -8.56
CA HIS A 406 -20.11 7.08 -7.84
C HIS A 406 -19.89 6.90 -6.32
N PRO A 407 -19.38 7.91 -5.59
CA PRO A 407 -19.03 7.82 -4.17
C PRO A 407 -20.21 7.44 -3.25
N GLU A 408 -21.42 7.83 -3.64
CA GLU A 408 -22.65 7.53 -2.91
C GLU A 408 -23.00 6.02 -2.89
N LYS A 409 -22.35 5.25 -3.77
CA LYS A 409 -22.49 3.80 -3.87
C LYS A 409 -21.22 3.06 -3.44
N SER A 410 -20.29 3.74 -2.77
CA SER A 410 -19.11 3.09 -2.19
C SER A 410 -19.53 2.05 -1.15
N GLN A 411 -18.79 0.96 -1.07
CA GLN A 411 -18.97 -0.08 -0.07
C GLN A 411 -17.63 -0.53 0.50
N TRP A 412 -17.63 -0.89 1.78
CA TRP A 412 -16.52 -1.57 2.43
C TRP A 412 -16.65 -3.07 2.18
N ILE A 413 -15.61 -3.66 1.61
CA ILE A 413 -15.47 -5.09 1.39
C ILE A 413 -14.54 -5.61 2.48
N SER A 414 -14.97 -6.69 3.13
CA SER A 414 -14.29 -7.38 4.22
C SER A 414 -14.50 -8.88 4.06
N ASN A 415 -13.57 -9.67 4.60
CA ASN A 415 -13.84 -11.05 4.95
C ASN A 415 -14.27 -11.08 6.43
N ASP A 416 -15.51 -11.51 6.69
CA ASP A 416 -16.09 -11.53 8.04
C ASP A 416 -16.07 -12.95 8.65
N ASN A 417 -15.24 -13.86 8.13
CA ASN A 417 -15.04 -15.19 8.70
C ASN A 417 -14.41 -15.07 10.09
N THR A 418 -15.13 -15.48 11.12
CA THR A 418 -14.65 -15.49 12.51
C THR A 418 -14.52 -16.92 13.01
N GLU A 419 -13.99 -17.12 14.22
CA GLU A 419 -13.96 -18.43 14.88
C GLU A 419 -15.36 -19.06 15.03
N GLY A 420 -16.41 -18.25 15.09
CA GLY A 420 -17.80 -18.70 15.17
C GLY A 420 -18.48 -18.93 13.81
N SER A 421 -17.80 -18.68 12.69
CA SER A 421 -18.35 -18.90 11.35
C SER A 421 -18.38 -20.40 10.99
N HIS A 422 -19.20 -20.78 10.01
CA HIS A 422 -19.27 -22.17 9.53
C HIS A 422 -17.93 -22.67 8.97
N THR A 423 -17.14 -21.77 8.40
CA THR A 423 -15.78 -21.98 7.93
C THR A 423 -14.88 -20.95 8.60
N PRO A 424 -14.32 -21.26 9.78
CA PRO A 424 -13.44 -20.34 10.48
C PRO A 424 -12.08 -20.26 9.76
N ARG A 425 -11.42 -19.12 9.92
CA ARG A 425 -10.09 -18.88 9.36
C ARG A 425 -9.07 -19.87 9.90
N SER A 426 -8.09 -20.21 9.09
CA SER A 426 -6.98 -21.06 9.53
C SER A 426 -5.82 -20.23 10.08
N ARG A 427 -5.20 -20.70 11.16
CA ARG A 427 -4.03 -20.05 11.76
C ARG A 427 -2.77 -20.38 10.97
N LEU A 428 -1.97 -19.36 10.64
CA LEU A 428 -0.59 -19.53 10.22
C LEU A 428 0.31 -19.60 11.46
N GLU A 429 0.92 -20.76 11.69
CA GLU A 429 1.78 -21.00 12.85
C GLU A 429 3.25 -20.72 12.54
N LEU A 430 3.89 -19.92 13.40
CA LEU A 430 5.33 -19.67 13.36
C LEU A 430 6.07 -20.72 14.19
N TYR A 431 6.91 -21.53 13.53
CA TYR A 431 7.70 -22.57 14.20
C TYR A 431 9.10 -22.05 14.56
N LYS A 432 9.38 -21.95 15.87
CA LYS A 432 10.64 -21.45 16.45
C LYS A 432 11.11 -20.14 15.81
N PRO A 433 10.30 -19.08 15.80
CA PRO A 433 10.60 -17.89 15.02
C PRO A 433 11.80 -17.11 15.60
N ASP A 434 12.83 -16.89 14.79
CA ASP A 434 13.90 -15.91 15.09
C ASP A 434 13.69 -14.62 14.27
N LEU A 435 14.51 -13.61 14.49
CA LEU A 435 14.50 -12.36 13.74
C LEU A 435 14.67 -12.60 12.23
N PRO A 436 13.75 -12.12 11.37
CA PRO A 436 13.79 -12.38 9.94
C PRO A 436 14.98 -11.71 9.23
N THR A 437 15.63 -10.74 9.89
CA THR A 437 16.81 -10.03 9.38
C THR A 437 18.14 -10.74 9.66
N ARG A 438 18.15 -11.80 10.49
CA ARG A 438 19.36 -12.57 10.81
C ARG A 438 19.72 -13.60 9.75
N SER A 439 18.73 -14.05 8.97
CA SER A 439 18.94 -15.00 7.88
C SER A 439 19.07 -14.28 6.55
N HIS A 440 19.93 -14.79 5.68
CA HIS A 440 20.04 -14.36 4.28
C HIS A 440 19.17 -15.22 3.33
N THR A 441 18.34 -16.10 3.89
CA THR A 441 17.39 -16.89 3.11
C THR A 441 16.28 -15.98 2.58
N VAL A 442 15.99 -16.08 1.28
CA VAL A 442 14.85 -15.41 0.65
C VAL A 442 13.56 -15.94 1.29
N LEU A 443 12.68 -15.03 1.71
CA LEU A 443 11.40 -15.40 2.33
C LEU A 443 10.31 -15.31 1.27
N HIS A 444 9.70 -16.46 0.94
CA HIS A 444 8.56 -16.51 0.03
C HIS A 444 7.25 -16.29 0.79
N ILE A 445 6.23 -15.84 0.06
CA ILE A 445 4.86 -15.76 0.60
C ILE A 445 4.40 -17.18 0.94
N ASP A 446 4.11 -17.42 2.21
CA ASP A 446 3.63 -18.69 2.75
C ASP A 446 2.17 -18.64 3.22
N SER A 447 1.61 -17.43 3.35
CA SER A 447 0.20 -17.22 3.66
C SER A 447 -0.73 -17.45 2.46
N GLN A 448 -1.96 -17.82 2.77
CA GLN A 448 -3.09 -17.89 1.84
C GLN A 448 -4.22 -16.95 2.29
N HIS A 449 -5.15 -16.64 1.39
CA HIS A 449 -6.40 -15.96 1.74
C HIS A 449 -7.17 -16.75 2.82
N ASP A 450 -7.93 -16.06 3.68
CA ASP A 450 -8.71 -16.66 4.78
C ASP A 450 -7.83 -17.29 5.87
N GLN A 451 -6.63 -16.73 6.07
CA GLN A 451 -5.74 -17.07 7.18
C GLN A 451 -5.57 -15.90 8.15
N TYR A 452 -5.05 -16.19 9.34
CA TYR A 452 -4.61 -15.16 10.27
C TYR A 452 -3.28 -15.55 10.92
N ILE A 453 -2.55 -14.55 11.38
CA ILE A 453 -1.31 -14.74 12.14
C ILE A 453 -1.37 -13.93 13.42
N GLU A 454 -0.74 -14.44 14.47
CA GLU A 454 -0.60 -13.73 15.74
C GLU A 454 0.80 -13.13 15.86
N PHE A 455 0.86 -11.86 16.25
CA PHE A 455 2.12 -11.31 16.74
C PHE A 455 2.52 -12.06 18.01
N THR A 456 3.73 -12.57 18.06
CA THR A 456 4.27 -13.34 19.19
C THR A 456 5.73 -12.96 19.44
N HIS A 457 6.33 -13.54 20.45
CA HIS A 457 7.74 -13.35 20.75
C HIS A 457 8.63 -14.24 19.87
N SER A 458 9.87 -13.81 19.69
CA SER A 458 10.94 -14.66 19.15
C SER A 458 11.17 -15.88 20.04
N ASP A 459 11.73 -16.94 19.49
CA ASP A 459 12.00 -18.16 20.24
C ASP A 459 12.91 -17.90 21.45
N PHE A 460 12.65 -18.61 22.56
CA PHE A 460 13.44 -18.47 23.78
C PHE A 460 14.90 -18.86 23.54
N ASP A 461 15.15 -20.00 22.89
CA ASP A 461 16.52 -20.46 22.66
C ASP A 461 17.24 -19.54 21.65
N ALA A 462 16.54 -19.09 20.59
CA ALA A 462 17.15 -18.23 19.56
C ALA A 462 17.41 -16.79 19.99
N ASP A 463 16.55 -16.21 20.85
CA ASP A 463 16.55 -14.77 21.11
C ASP A 463 16.03 -14.37 22.51
N ALA A 464 15.92 -15.30 23.45
CA ALA A 464 15.39 -15.08 24.80
C ALA A 464 14.01 -14.39 24.81
N ALA A 465 13.20 -14.62 23.78
CA ALA A 465 11.89 -14.00 23.59
C ALA A 465 11.89 -12.45 23.63
N GLN A 466 12.97 -11.81 23.18
CA GLN A 466 13.15 -10.37 23.35
C GLN A 466 12.54 -9.50 22.23
N SER A 467 12.27 -10.09 21.07
CA SER A 467 11.73 -9.40 19.91
C SER A 467 10.31 -9.87 19.60
N THR A 468 9.45 -8.97 19.12
CA THR A 468 8.10 -9.33 18.64
C THR A 468 8.16 -9.59 17.13
N VAL A 469 7.59 -10.70 16.70
CA VAL A 469 7.51 -11.17 15.31
C VAL A 469 6.06 -11.47 14.94
N PRO A 470 5.66 -11.39 13.66
CA PRO A 470 6.43 -10.98 12.49
C PRO A 470 6.79 -9.50 12.48
N PHE A 471 7.76 -9.13 11.64
CA PHE A 471 8.06 -7.73 11.34
C PHE A 471 7.09 -7.18 10.28
N ILE A 472 7.00 -5.87 10.13
CA ILE A 472 6.11 -5.24 9.14
C ILE A 472 6.94 -4.65 8.03
N ASP A 473 6.72 -5.09 6.79
CA ASP A 473 7.29 -4.48 5.60
C ASP A 473 6.62 -3.11 5.36
N VAL A 474 7.42 -2.04 5.38
CA VAL A 474 6.95 -0.67 5.20
C VAL A 474 7.22 -0.10 3.81
N GLN A 475 7.73 -0.93 2.90
CA GLN A 475 8.03 -0.50 1.55
C GLN A 475 6.73 -0.25 0.75
N PRO A 476 6.71 0.77 -0.11
CA PRO A 476 5.54 1.05 -0.93
C PRO A 476 5.34 0.03 -2.05
N VAL A 477 4.09 -0.39 -2.20
CA VAL A 477 3.63 -1.16 -3.37
C VAL A 477 2.85 -0.23 -4.27
N VAL A 478 3.56 0.32 -5.25
CA VAL A 478 3.02 1.19 -6.31
C VAL A 478 3.40 0.53 -7.63
N PRO A 479 2.43 -0.03 -8.39
CA PRO A 479 2.74 -0.61 -9.69
C PRO A 479 3.40 0.40 -10.61
N SER A 480 4.51 0.00 -11.21
CA SER A 480 5.11 0.73 -12.32
C SER A 480 4.22 0.60 -13.57
N LYS A 481 4.32 1.56 -14.48
CA LYS A 481 3.82 1.40 -15.85
C LYS A 481 4.96 1.01 -16.79
N ALA A 482 4.63 0.36 -17.90
CA ALA A 482 5.59 -0.01 -18.92
C ALA A 482 6.42 1.19 -19.39
N LEU A 483 7.70 0.93 -19.68
CA LEU A 483 8.71 1.90 -20.10
C LEU A 483 8.14 2.87 -21.16
N ASN A 484 8.18 4.18 -20.88
CA ASN A 484 7.71 5.31 -21.71
C ASN A 484 6.22 5.68 -21.64
N THR A 485 5.42 5.12 -20.75
CA THR A 485 4.07 5.63 -20.48
C THR A 485 4.01 6.44 -19.18
N LYS A 486 3.67 7.73 -19.27
CA LYS A 486 3.33 8.53 -18.09
C LYS A 486 2.01 8.01 -17.51
N GLY A 487 1.90 7.92 -16.19
CA GLY A 487 0.66 7.58 -15.50
C GLY A 487 0.82 6.51 -14.43
N ALA A 488 -0.30 6.16 -13.79
CA ALA A 488 -0.38 5.14 -12.75
C ALA A 488 -1.33 4.00 -13.14
N THR A 489 -1.25 2.89 -12.43
CA THR A 489 -2.07 1.70 -12.65
C THR A 489 -3.34 1.76 -11.80
N LEU A 490 -4.47 1.38 -12.40
CA LEU A 490 -5.75 1.31 -11.70
C LEU A 490 -5.80 0.04 -10.85
N LEU A 491 -6.22 0.18 -9.59
CA LEU A 491 -6.34 -0.94 -8.67
C LEU A 491 -7.81 -1.30 -8.43
N SER A 492 -8.09 -2.59 -8.30
CA SER A 492 -9.40 -3.11 -7.91
C SER A 492 -9.41 -3.66 -6.50
N GLY A 493 -8.25 -4.06 -5.96
CA GLY A 493 -8.18 -4.72 -4.66
C GLY A 493 -6.85 -4.53 -3.97
N ALA A 494 -6.78 -5.02 -2.73
CA ALA A 494 -5.58 -5.04 -1.90
C ALA A 494 -5.71 -6.15 -0.84
N GLY A 495 -4.59 -6.49 -0.21
CA GLY A 495 -4.57 -7.48 0.84
C GLY A 495 -3.31 -7.43 1.67
N LEU A 496 -3.29 -8.28 2.69
CA LEU A 496 -2.12 -8.53 3.52
C LEU A 496 -1.63 -9.95 3.32
N TYR A 497 -0.31 -10.11 3.33
CA TYR A 497 0.32 -11.41 3.25
C TYR A 497 1.42 -11.52 4.29
N HIS A 498 1.75 -12.76 4.64
CA HIS A 498 2.96 -13.09 5.37
C HIS A 498 3.94 -13.76 4.41
N ARG A 499 5.22 -13.40 4.54
CA ARG A 499 6.34 -14.14 3.96
C ARG A 499 7.23 -14.66 5.07
N GLY A 500 7.59 -15.93 4.99
CA GLY A 500 8.20 -16.62 6.12
C GLY A 500 8.93 -17.90 5.74
N ALA A 501 9.61 -18.45 6.74
CA ALA A 501 10.26 -19.74 6.68
C ALA A 501 10.37 -20.30 8.10
N ARG A 502 10.54 -21.62 8.23
CA ARG A 502 10.82 -22.23 9.55
C ARG A 502 12.07 -21.62 10.16
N GLY A 503 12.02 -21.30 11.45
CA GLY A 503 13.13 -20.62 12.13
C GLY A 503 13.16 -19.10 11.91
N SER A 504 12.21 -18.52 11.18
CA SER A 504 12.10 -17.09 10.93
C SER A 504 10.70 -16.60 11.32
N GLY A 505 10.65 -15.45 11.98
CA GLY A 505 9.42 -14.76 12.31
C GLY A 505 8.75 -14.08 11.12
N GLY A 506 9.46 -13.93 9.98
CA GLY A 506 8.89 -13.43 8.73
C GLY A 506 8.50 -11.94 8.73
N PHE A 507 7.88 -11.54 7.63
CA PHE A 507 7.34 -10.18 7.44
C PHE A 507 5.88 -10.23 7.01
N ILE A 508 5.08 -9.31 7.56
CA ILE A 508 3.76 -8.96 7.03
C ILE A 508 3.94 -7.81 6.04
N GLY A 509 3.41 -7.97 4.83
CA GLY A 509 3.46 -6.96 3.78
C GLY A 509 2.09 -6.70 3.15
N VAL A 510 2.02 -5.63 2.36
CA VAL A 510 0.82 -5.27 1.59
C VAL A 510 0.94 -5.80 0.18
N LYS A 511 -0.13 -6.39 -0.34
CA LYS A 511 -0.30 -6.75 -1.74
C LYS A 511 -1.39 -5.87 -2.35
N VAL A 512 -1.24 -5.49 -3.62
CA VAL A 512 -2.28 -4.80 -4.40
C VAL A 512 -2.74 -5.66 -5.55
N ILE A 513 -4.00 -5.49 -5.97
CA ILE A 513 -4.60 -6.23 -7.09
C ILE A 513 -4.94 -5.22 -8.18
N THR A 514 -4.33 -5.39 -9.36
CA THR A 514 -4.58 -4.53 -10.52
C THR A 514 -5.99 -4.74 -11.07
N TYR A 515 -6.56 -3.70 -11.64
CA TYR A 515 -7.89 -3.75 -12.25
C TYR A 515 -7.95 -4.76 -13.41
N ASP A 516 -9.04 -5.51 -13.52
CA ASP A 516 -9.26 -6.47 -14.60
C ASP A 516 -9.73 -5.76 -15.89
N TYR A 517 -8.81 -5.64 -16.85
CA TYR A 517 -9.05 -5.01 -18.14
C TYR A 517 -9.64 -5.96 -19.20
N SER A 518 -9.79 -7.26 -18.90
CA SER A 518 -10.23 -8.28 -19.88
C SER A 518 -11.53 -7.90 -20.58
N LYS A 519 -12.49 -7.32 -19.85
CA LYS A 519 -13.81 -6.91 -20.37
C LYS A 519 -13.76 -5.67 -21.28
N HIS A 520 -12.66 -4.92 -21.25
CA HIS A 520 -12.46 -3.69 -22.01
C HIS A 520 -11.62 -3.89 -23.27
N VAL A 521 -11.04 -5.07 -23.46
CA VAL A 521 -10.34 -5.44 -24.68
C VAL A 521 -11.34 -5.76 -25.78
N LYS A 522 -11.44 -4.87 -26.76
CA LYS A 522 -12.29 -5.02 -27.95
C LYS A 522 -11.52 -4.60 -29.19
N ALA A 523 -11.75 -5.29 -30.30
CA ALA A 523 -11.31 -4.81 -31.60
C ALA A 523 -12.11 -3.56 -31.96
N GLU A 524 -11.44 -2.43 -32.15
CA GLU A 524 -12.08 -1.24 -32.70
C GLU A 524 -12.26 -1.47 -34.21
N PRO A 525 -13.50 -1.59 -34.71
CA PRO A 525 -13.72 -1.76 -36.14
C PRO A 525 -13.26 -0.49 -36.87
N PRO A 526 -12.80 -0.61 -38.12
CA PRO A 526 -12.49 0.56 -38.93
C PRO A 526 -13.74 1.46 -39.01
N PRO A 527 -13.59 2.79 -38.97
CA PRO A 527 -14.73 3.70 -39.08
C PRO A 527 -15.52 3.36 -40.33
N SER A 528 -16.84 3.21 -40.18
CA SER A 528 -17.76 3.00 -41.30
C SER A 528 -17.71 4.24 -42.17
N GLU A 529 -17.10 4.09 -43.34
CA GLU A 529 -17.03 5.00 -44.50
C GLU A 529 -17.06 6.51 -44.20
N PHE A 530 -16.01 7.22 -44.60
CA PHE A 530 -16.20 8.59 -45.08
C PHE A 530 -17.27 8.50 -46.16
N VAL A 531 -18.50 8.92 -45.82
CA VAL A 531 -19.56 9.13 -46.81
C VAL A 531 -18.93 10.02 -47.88
N ASP A 532 -18.92 9.53 -49.12
CA ASP A 532 -18.47 10.29 -50.28
C ASP A 532 -19.31 11.58 -50.35
N GLU A 533 -18.80 12.69 -49.81
CA GLU A 533 -19.30 14.04 -50.13
C GLU A 533 -18.99 14.43 -51.60
N SER A 534 -18.57 13.47 -52.43
CA SER A 534 -18.41 13.66 -53.87
C SER A 534 -19.71 13.56 -54.68
N GLU A 535 -20.88 13.34 -54.05
CA GLU A 535 -22.17 13.40 -54.75
C GLU A 535 -22.99 14.69 -54.53
N THR A 536 -22.50 15.68 -53.76
CA THR A 536 -23.27 16.94 -53.53
C THR A 536 -22.54 18.26 -53.80
N THR A 537 -21.44 18.27 -54.57
CA THR A 537 -20.88 19.55 -55.06
C THR A 537 -21.03 19.66 -56.57
N GLU A 538 -22.26 19.98 -56.99
CA GLU A 538 -22.48 20.78 -58.19
C GLU A 538 -21.75 22.11 -57.98
N PHE A 539 -20.50 22.17 -58.48
CA PHE A 539 -19.73 23.40 -58.58
C PHE A 539 -20.46 24.30 -59.59
N VAL A 540 -21.35 25.16 -59.11
CA VAL A 540 -21.83 26.31 -59.89
C VAL A 540 -20.73 27.37 -59.84
N PRO A 541 -20.09 27.72 -60.97
CA PRO A 541 -19.09 28.78 -60.98
C PRO A 541 -19.83 30.12 -60.82
N ILE A 542 -19.45 30.88 -59.79
CA ILE A 542 -19.81 32.30 -59.71
C ILE A 542 -18.94 33.02 -60.74
N VAL A 543 -19.58 33.44 -61.84
CA VAL A 543 -19.02 34.37 -62.81
C VAL A 543 -19.25 35.79 -62.28
N ASN A 544 -18.14 36.52 -62.15
CA ASN A 544 -17.93 37.94 -61.80
C ASN A 544 -18.23 38.39 -60.37
#